data_AF-K9V0J2-F1
#
_entry.id   AF-K9V0J2-F1
#
_cell.length_a   1.000
_cell.length_b   1.000
_cell.length_c   1.000
_cell.angle_alpha   90.00
_cell.angle_beta   90.00
_cell.angle_gamma   90.00
#
_symmetry.space_group_name_H-M   'P 1'
#
loop_
_entity.id
_entity.type
_entity.pdbx_description
1 polymer ?
#
loop_
_entity_poly.entity_id
_entity_poly.type
_entity_poly.pdbx_seq_one_letter_code
_entity_poly.pdbx_strand_id
1 'polypeptide(L)'
;MKVRLFIVFTFGVVLGCIGAISYIRISEPAPAIAFIGKVQLDTASYKDIRLNNAMFIENPGAPDGRVYLRFTDDKIMNDTVGKQVQVSGQLKSVKLEKGHFITELTVINVDRVDENLPATRQP
;
A
#
# COMPACT_ATOMS: atom_id res chain seq x y z
N MET A 1 -22.95 8.57 -51.08
CA MET A 1 -23.49 9.17 -49.84
C MET A 1 -23.70 8.17 -48.70
N LYS A 2 -24.28 6.99 -48.95
CA LYS A 2 -24.60 5.96 -47.93
C LYS A 2 -23.38 5.46 -47.12
N VAL A 3 -22.22 5.31 -47.75
CA VAL A 3 -20.98 4.80 -47.10
C VAL A 3 -20.42 5.78 -46.06
N ARG A 4 -20.46 7.10 -46.33
CA ARG A 4 -19.96 8.12 -45.39
C ARG A 4 -20.81 8.19 -44.12
N LEU A 5 -22.13 8.02 -44.26
CA LEU A 5 -23.06 7.99 -43.12
C LEU A 5 -22.79 6.77 -42.22
N PHE A 6 -22.49 5.62 -42.83
CA PHE A 6 -22.19 4.38 -42.11
C PHE A 6 -20.91 4.48 -41.28
N ILE A 7 -19.87 5.12 -41.83
CA ILE A 7 -18.59 5.35 -41.13
C ILE A 7 -18.77 6.30 -39.94
N VAL A 8 -19.52 7.39 -40.09
CA VAL A 8 -19.77 8.33 -38.98
C VAL A 8 -20.56 7.67 -37.86
N PHE A 9 -21.54 6.83 -38.20
CA PHE A 9 -22.34 6.10 -37.22
C PHE A 9 -21.51 5.07 -36.45
N THR A 10 -20.69 4.26 -37.13
CA THR A 10 -19.83 3.28 -36.45
C THR A 10 -18.78 3.96 -35.58
N PHE A 11 -18.21 5.08 -36.02
CA PHE A 11 -17.25 5.84 -35.20
C PHE A 11 -17.89 6.41 -33.93
N GLY A 12 -19.11 6.93 -34.03
CA GLY A 12 -19.86 7.42 -32.87
C GLY A 12 -20.17 6.32 -31.85
N VAL A 13 -20.55 5.14 -32.32
CA VAL A 13 -20.83 3.98 -31.44
C VAL A 13 -19.56 3.51 -30.73
N VAL A 14 -18.44 3.40 -31.45
CA VAL A 14 -17.15 2.98 -30.87
C VAL A 14 -16.68 3.96 -29.80
N LEU A 15 -16.78 5.27 -30.06
CA LEU A 15 -16.43 6.31 -29.08
C LEU A 15 -17.35 6.28 -27.86
N GLY A 16 -18.66 6.04 -28.05
CA GLY A 16 -19.61 5.89 -26.96
C GLY A 16 -19.30 4.69 -26.06
N CYS A 17 -18.90 3.56 -26.65
CA CYS A 17 -18.48 2.37 -25.90
C CYS A 17 -17.18 2.61 -25.09
N ILE A 18 -16.18 3.29 -25.67
CA ILE A 18 -14.92 3.61 -24.97
C ILE A 18 -15.17 4.56 -23.78
N GLY A 19 -16.04 5.55 -23.96
CA GLY A 19 -16.43 6.48 -22.90
C GLY A 19 -17.14 5.76 -21.74
N ALA A 20 -18.08 4.86 -22.05
CA ALA A 20 -18.80 4.08 -21.05
C ALA A 20 -17.88 3.14 -20.26
N ILE A 21 -16.93 2.46 -20.93
CA ILE A 21 -15.97 1.57 -20.27
C ILE A 21 -15.00 2.37 -19.36
N SER A 22 -14.64 3.58 -19.76
CA SER A 22 -13.74 4.45 -18.98
C SER A 22 -14.40 4.98 -17.70
N TYR A 23 -15.72 5.16 -17.70
CA TYR A 23 -16.46 5.68 -16.54
C TYR A 23 -16.72 4.61 -15.47
N ILE A 24 -16.79 3.33 -15.86
CA ILE A 24 -16.98 2.20 -14.92
C ILE A 24 -15.61 1.69 -14.44
N ARG A 25 -14.70 2.60 -14.05
CA ARG A 25 -13.66 2.24 -13.09
C ARG A 25 -14.23 2.50 -11.70
N ILE A 26 -14.87 1.47 -11.16
CA ILE A 26 -15.21 1.42 -9.74
C ILE A 26 -13.87 1.46 -8.99
N SER A 27 -13.47 2.66 -8.57
CA SER A 27 -12.30 2.86 -7.74
C SER A 27 -12.69 2.48 -6.32
N GLU A 28 -12.69 1.18 -6.02
CA GLU A 28 -12.81 0.74 -4.64
C GLU A 28 -11.57 1.26 -3.87
N PRO A 29 -11.75 2.02 -2.78
CA PRO A 29 -10.62 2.41 -1.96
C PRO A 29 -9.97 1.14 -1.42
N ALA A 30 -8.66 0.99 -1.66
CA ALA A 30 -7.91 -0.16 -1.16
C ALA A 30 -8.15 -0.28 0.36
N PRO A 31 -8.58 -1.46 0.85
CA PRO A 31 -8.90 -1.63 2.26
C PRO A 31 -7.66 -1.32 3.11
N ALA A 32 -7.86 -0.58 4.20
CA ALA A 32 -6.79 -0.34 5.16
C ALA A 32 -6.45 -1.66 5.86
N ILE A 33 -5.19 -2.06 5.81
CA ILE A 33 -4.69 -3.28 6.45
C ILE A 33 -3.94 -2.89 7.72
N ALA A 34 -4.15 -3.64 8.80
CA ALA A 34 -3.47 -3.46 10.06
C ALA A 34 -2.40 -4.54 10.28
N PHE A 35 -1.25 -4.14 10.80
CA PHE A 35 -0.16 -5.02 11.21
C PHE A 35 0.22 -4.70 12.65
N ILE A 36 0.42 -5.74 13.45
CA ILE A 36 0.95 -5.62 14.81
C ILE A 36 2.37 -6.16 14.79
N GLY A 37 3.31 -5.38 15.28
CA GLY A 37 4.70 -5.81 15.35
C GLY A 37 5.63 -4.77 15.92
N LYS A 38 6.88 -5.18 16.07
CA LYS A 38 7.96 -4.29 16.48
C LYS A 38 8.50 -3.57 15.25
N VAL A 39 8.50 -2.24 15.29
CA VAL A 39 9.10 -1.43 14.22
C VAL A 39 10.62 -1.50 14.34
N GLN A 40 11.26 -1.99 13.28
CA GLN A 40 12.71 -2.11 13.19
C GLN A 40 13.24 -1.17 12.09
N LEU A 41 14.49 -0.74 12.23
CA LEU A 41 15.20 0.02 11.21
C LEU A 41 15.94 -0.95 10.30
N ASP A 42 15.77 -0.78 9.00
CA ASP A 42 16.63 -1.38 8.01
C ASP A 42 17.84 -0.48 7.78
N THR A 43 19.02 -1.09 7.85
CA THR A 43 20.29 -0.41 7.51
C THR A 43 20.54 -0.43 6.00
N ALA A 44 19.78 -1.21 5.25
CA ALA A 44 19.84 -1.22 3.79
C ALA A 44 19.25 0.08 3.21
N SER A 45 20.06 0.78 2.43
CA SER A 45 19.60 1.91 1.60
C SER A 45 19.23 1.39 0.22
N TYR A 46 17.95 1.43 -0.11
CA TYR A 46 17.48 1.13 -1.46
C TYR A 46 17.36 2.45 -2.22
N LYS A 47 18.07 2.62 -3.35
CA LYS A 47 18.00 3.86 -4.14
C LYS A 47 16.58 4.18 -4.65
N ASP A 48 15.78 3.14 -4.85
CA ASP A 48 14.47 3.21 -5.51
C ASP A 48 13.34 3.49 -4.52
N ILE A 49 13.56 3.13 -3.26
CA ILE A 49 12.68 3.50 -2.18
C ILE A 49 13.28 4.77 -1.63
N ARG A 50 12.60 5.91 -1.78
CA ARG A 50 12.99 7.17 -1.11
C ARG A 50 12.76 7.06 0.41
N LEU A 51 13.35 6.05 1.03
CA LEU A 51 13.34 5.77 2.46
C LEU A 51 14.80 5.78 2.89
N ASN A 52 15.33 6.98 3.17
CA ASN A 52 16.50 7.05 4.04
C ASN A 52 16.04 6.50 5.40
N ASN A 53 16.66 5.43 5.90
CA ASN A 53 16.26 4.72 7.11
C ASN A 53 14.88 4.03 6.99
N ALA A 54 14.74 3.13 6.01
CA ALA A 54 13.51 2.36 5.85
C ALA A 54 13.16 1.62 7.14
N MET A 55 11.94 1.78 7.63
CA MET A 55 11.46 1.01 8.77
C MET A 55 10.62 -0.14 8.28
N PHE A 56 10.60 -1.24 9.03
CA PHE A 56 9.79 -2.40 8.69
C PHE A 56 9.23 -3.09 9.92
N ILE A 57 8.19 -3.89 9.68
CA ILE A 57 7.70 -4.92 10.59
C ILE A 57 7.93 -6.27 9.93
N GLU A 58 8.37 -7.26 10.71
CA GLU A 58 8.49 -8.63 10.23
C GLU A 58 7.10 -9.22 9.97
N ASN A 59 6.92 -9.79 8.79
CA ASN A 59 5.69 -10.44 8.42
C ASN A 59 5.99 -11.62 7.48
N PRO A 60 5.83 -12.88 7.92
CA PRO A 60 6.09 -14.05 7.09
C PRO A 60 5.15 -14.17 5.87
N GLY A 61 4.05 -13.42 5.84
CA GLY A 61 3.15 -13.33 4.70
C GLY A 61 3.62 -12.38 3.59
N ALA A 62 4.65 -11.57 3.82
CA ALA A 62 5.24 -10.71 2.80
C ALA A 62 6.29 -11.47 1.96
N PRO A 63 6.48 -11.14 0.66
CA PRO A 63 7.41 -11.87 -0.23
C PRO A 63 8.85 -11.92 0.26
N ASP A 64 9.30 -10.88 0.96
CA ASP A 64 10.65 -10.77 1.55
C ASP A 64 10.62 -10.92 3.09
N GLY A 65 9.49 -11.36 3.64
CA GLY A 65 9.29 -11.49 5.08
C GLY A 65 9.15 -10.16 5.83
N ARG A 66 9.06 -9.03 5.11
CA ARG A 66 9.04 -7.68 5.70
C ARG A 66 7.94 -6.82 5.09
N VAL A 67 7.36 -5.95 5.91
CA VAL A 67 6.47 -4.87 5.45
C VAL A 67 7.15 -3.56 5.78
N TYR A 68 7.61 -2.85 4.75
CA TYR A 68 8.24 -1.54 4.91
C TYR A 68 7.17 -0.48 5.19
N LEU A 69 7.43 0.35 6.18
CA LEU A 69 6.53 1.38 6.66
C LEU A 69 6.95 2.71 6.06
N ARG A 70 6.01 3.34 5.36
CA ARG A 70 6.14 4.71 4.89
C ARG A 70 5.27 5.62 5.75
N PHE A 71 5.93 6.37 6.63
CA PHE A 71 5.30 7.41 7.42
C PHE A 71 5.24 8.70 6.61
N THR A 72 4.16 9.47 6.81
CA THR A 72 4.01 10.83 6.26
C THR A 72 4.45 11.90 7.25
N ASP A 73 4.53 11.57 8.54
CA ASP A 73 4.94 12.45 9.64
C ASP A 73 6.19 11.90 10.34
N ASP A 74 7.28 12.68 10.29
CA ASP A 74 8.57 12.34 10.89
C ASP A 74 8.50 12.20 12.42
N LYS A 75 7.57 12.89 13.09
CA LYS A 75 7.38 12.76 14.53
C LYS A 75 6.81 11.40 14.88
N ILE A 76 5.76 10.98 14.17
CA ILE A 76 5.14 9.65 14.36
C ILE A 76 6.17 8.57 14.03
N MET A 77 6.94 8.76 12.96
CA MET A 77 8.05 7.89 12.60
C MET A 77 9.02 7.69 13.79
N ASN A 78 9.61 8.79 14.29
CA ASN A 78 10.59 8.70 15.36
C ASN A 78 9.98 8.14 16.67
N ASP A 79 8.70 8.42 16.93
CA ASP A 79 8.01 7.91 18.10
C ASP A 79 7.69 6.41 18.03
N THR A 80 7.75 5.77 16.85
CA THR A 80 7.40 4.36 16.65
C THR A 80 8.60 3.42 16.54
N VAL A 81 9.74 3.92 16.08
CA VAL A 81 10.97 3.12 15.94
C VAL A 81 11.31 2.39 17.24
N GLY A 82 11.54 1.08 17.13
CA GLY A 82 11.92 0.20 18.23
C GLY A 82 10.77 -0.25 19.14
N LYS A 83 9.55 0.25 18.94
CA LYS A 83 8.38 -0.04 19.79
C LYS A 83 7.46 -1.08 19.16
N GLN A 84 6.73 -1.79 20.02
CA GLN A 84 5.61 -2.64 19.62
C GLN A 84 4.39 -1.75 19.35
N VAL A 85 3.91 -1.77 18.11
CA VAL A 85 2.78 -0.92 17.68
C VAL A 85 1.86 -1.69 16.76
N GLN A 86 0.63 -1.21 16.66
CA GLN A 86 -0.30 -1.57 15.60
C GLN A 86 -0.28 -0.43 14.58
N VAL A 87 0.18 -0.71 13.37
CA VAL A 87 0.11 0.24 12.25
C VAL A 87 -1.04 -0.16 11.33
N SER A 88 -1.78 0.81 10.83
CA SER A 88 -2.77 0.57 9.77
C SER A 88 -2.61 1.55 8.63
N GLY A 89 -2.86 1.07 7.42
CA GLY A 89 -2.56 1.86 6.23
C GLY A 89 -2.90 1.17 4.92
N GLN A 90 -2.46 1.77 3.83
CA GLN A 90 -2.66 1.22 2.49
C GLN A 90 -1.43 0.43 2.05
N LEU A 91 -1.66 -0.84 1.73
CA LEU A 91 -0.62 -1.74 1.27
C LEU A 91 -0.42 -1.59 -0.25
N LYS A 92 0.82 -1.60 -0.69
CA LYS A 92 1.18 -1.69 -2.11
C LYS A 92 2.42 -2.54 -2.28
N SER A 93 2.49 -3.21 -3.43
CA SER A 93 3.72 -3.87 -3.86
C SER A 93 4.55 -2.88 -4.67
N VAL A 94 5.83 -2.72 -4.31
CA VAL A 94 6.77 -1.85 -5.02
C VAL A 94 7.84 -2.73 -5.67
N LYS A 95 8.02 -2.55 -6.98
CA LYS A 95 9.10 -3.20 -7.74
C LYS A 95 10.35 -2.33 -7.67
N LEU A 96 11.43 -2.90 -7.14
CA LEU A 96 12.77 -2.30 -7.11
C LEU A 96 13.45 -2.42 -8.49
N GLU A 97 14.47 -1.60 -8.75
CA GLU A 97 15.23 -1.58 -10.02
C GLU A 97 15.83 -2.95 -10.37
N LYS A 98 16.27 -3.70 -9.35
CA LYS A 98 16.80 -5.06 -9.50
C LYS A 98 15.72 -6.13 -9.77
N GLY A 99 14.47 -5.73 -9.93
CA GLY A 99 13.34 -6.63 -10.19
C GLY A 99 12.76 -7.32 -8.95
N HIS A 100 13.30 -7.04 -7.77
CA HIS A 100 12.73 -7.53 -6.50
C HIS A 100 11.44 -6.78 -6.16
N PHE A 101 10.49 -7.48 -5.56
CA PHE A 101 9.27 -6.88 -5.05
C PHE A 101 9.35 -6.78 -3.54
N ILE A 102 8.94 -5.64 -3.02
CA ILE A 102 8.76 -5.43 -1.59
C ILE A 102 7.32 -5.04 -1.30
N THR A 103 6.95 -5.20 -0.04
CA THR A 103 5.65 -4.74 0.46
C THR A 103 5.83 -3.41 1.18
N GLU A 104 5.23 -2.34 0.67
CA GLU A 104 5.22 -1.02 1.33
C GLU A 104 3.82 -0.73 1.88
N LEU A 105 3.76 -0.33 3.15
CA LEU A 105 2.56 0.16 3.82
C LEU A 105 2.67 1.68 3.98
N THR A 106 1.79 2.43 3.33
CA THR A 106 1.62 3.86 3.64
C THR A 106 0.83 3.97 4.93
N VAL A 107 1.49 4.37 6.00
CA VAL A 107 0.92 4.41 7.35
C VAL A 107 -0.11 5.54 7.44
N ILE A 108 -1.31 5.23 7.90
CA ILE A 108 -2.40 6.17 8.14
C ILE A 108 -2.58 6.37 9.65
N ASN A 109 -2.66 5.28 10.42
CA ASN A 109 -2.77 5.33 11.88
C ASN A 109 -1.73 4.43 12.55
N VAL A 110 -1.36 4.84 13.76
CA VAL A 110 -0.46 4.11 14.65
C VAL A 110 -1.06 4.09 16.04
N ASP A 111 -1.29 2.90 16.56
CA ASP A 111 -1.71 2.67 17.94
C ASP A 111 -0.57 2.00 18.71
N ARG A 112 -0.30 2.46 19.93
CA ARG A 112 0.65 1.79 20.81
C ARG A 112 -0.02 0.53 21.36
N VAL A 113 0.67 -0.59 21.27
CA VAL A 113 0.25 -1.81 21.95
C VAL A 113 0.89 -1.77 23.32
N ASP A 114 0.15 -1.30 24.33
CA ASP A 114 0.62 -1.39 25.71
C ASP A 114 0.78 -2.87 26.06
N GLU A 115 1.96 -3.27 26.56
CA GLU A 115 2.27 -4.63 27.00
C GLU A 115 1.41 -5.12 28.20
N ASN A 116 0.44 -4.32 28.66
CA ASN A 116 -0.42 -4.59 29.81
C ASN A 116 -1.84 -5.04 29.48
N LEU A 117 -2.13 -5.47 28.24
CA LEU A 117 -3.40 -6.14 27.96
C LEU A 117 -3.27 -7.63 28.34
N PRO A 118 -4.03 -8.12 29.34
CA PRO A 118 -4.02 -9.53 29.68
C PRO A 118 -4.42 -10.32 28.44
N ALA A 119 -3.69 -11.39 28.15
CA ALA A 119 -4.07 -12.36 27.14
C ALA A 119 -5.49 -12.83 27.44
N THR A 120 -6.48 -12.22 26.79
CA THR A 120 -7.87 -12.64 26.87
C THR A 120 -7.91 -14.04 26.27
N ARG A 121 -7.97 -15.04 27.16
CA ARG A 121 -8.25 -16.43 26.81
C ARG A 121 -9.51 -16.41 25.94
N GLN A 122 -9.35 -16.73 24.65
CA GLN A 122 -10.49 -17.10 23.84
C GLN A 122 -11.10 -18.40 24.42
N PRO A 123 -12.43 -18.50 24.47
CA PRO A 123 -13.14 -19.64 25.06
C PRO A 123 -12.90 -20.95 24.31
#